data_AF-A0A0C2X279-F1
#
_entry.id   AF-A0A0C2X279-F1
#
_cell.length_a   1.000
_cell.length_b   1.000
_cell.length_c   1.000
_cell.angle_alpha   90.00
_cell.angle_beta   90.00
_cell.angle_gamma   90.00
#
_symmetry.space_group_name_H-M   'P 1'
#
loop_
_entity.id
_entity.type
_entity.pdbx_description
1 polymer ?
#
loop_
_entity_poly.entity_id
_entity_poly.type
_entity_poly.pdbx_seq_one_letter_code
_entity_poly.pdbx_strand_id
1 'polypeptide(L)'
;MLYLAIAIFTAEDVVMQNIDGQVANSQGIQWIEDVDVDADTSSSAQSSLALYPHLRTHYEVSSVESETQSNIISIDDRPSTDPVTLTNDSRGLETDIRFLDLKLLKLAAATKRLDPLKLICQYEIPGGGTCRDGTCEDIHLSRLISSDDQNAMYENEPNDDDTAEYLFNKLPHLRDVKSAGRIKAALEEMRLQPLRMTLEDRVMRALAVLKPPPPPPPPQRHTAPE
;
A
#
# COMPACT_ATOMS: atom_id res chain seq x y z
N MET A 1 22.83 -1.06 -48.00
CA MET A 1 23.65 -1.88 -47.08
C MET A 1 23.47 -1.34 -45.67
N LEU A 2 22.55 -1.90 -44.89
CA LEU A 2 22.43 -1.66 -43.45
C LEU A 2 22.46 -3.04 -42.78
N TYR A 3 23.49 -3.30 -41.99
CA TYR A 3 23.62 -4.52 -41.20
C TYR A 3 22.76 -4.38 -39.94
N LEU A 4 21.74 -5.21 -39.84
CA LEU A 4 20.95 -5.40 -38.62
C LEU A 4 21.68 -6.44 -37.76
N ALA A 5 22.38 -6.00 -36.72
CA ALA A 5 23.01 -6.90 -35.76
C ALA A 5 21.96 -7.33 -34.72
N ILE A 6 21.42 -8.53 -34.88
CA ILE A 6 20.59 -9.22 -33.88
C ILE A 6 21.55 -9.93 -32.93
N ALA A 7 21.72 -9.41 -31.72
CA ALA A 7 22.42 -10.12 -30.66
C ALA A 7 21.46 -11.15 -30.03
N ILE A 8 21.70 -12.42 -30.33
CA ILE A 8 21.07 -13.56 -29.65
C ILE A 8 21.88 -13.83 -28.38
N PHE A 9 21.32 -13.51 -27.22
CA PHE A 9 21.89 -13.96 -25.94
C PHE A 9 21.46 -15.41 -25.70
N THR A 10 22.41 -16.33 -25.86
CA THR A 10 22.24 -17.74 -25.48
C THR A 10 22.38 -17.87 -23.96
N ALA A 11 21.34 -18.44 -23.34
CA ALA A 11 21.33 -18.84 -21.94
C ALA A 11 22.00 -20.21 -21.81
N GLU A 12 23.25 -20.26 -21.33
CA GLU A 12 23.88 -21.49 -20.86
C GLU A 12 24.67 -21.19 -19.56
N ASP A 13 24.49 -22.10 -18.60
CA ASP A 13 25.25 -22.28 -17.36
C ASP A 13 25.13 -21.25 -16.22
N VAL A 14 24.03 -21.35 -15.47
CA VAL A 14 24.06 -21.07 -14.02
C VAL A 14 24.04 -22.42 -13.28
N VAL A 15 25.24 -22.79 -12.86
CA VAL A 15 25.61 -23.91 -12.00
C VAL A 15 24.70 -23.96 -10.76
N MET A 16 23.98 -25.08 -10.60
CA MET A 16 23.43 -25.50 -9.30
C MET A 16 24.58 -25.72 -8.32
N GLN A 17 24.78 -24.79 -7.39
CA GLN A 17 25.51 -25.08 -6.16
C GLN A 17 24.52 -25.54 -5.10
N ASN A 18 24.56 -26.86 -4.85
CA ASN A 18 24.02 -27.50 -3.66
C ASN A 18 24.52 -26.78 -2.40
N ILE A 19 23.58 -26.26 -1.60
CA ILE A 19 23.83 -25.88 -0.21
C ILE A 19 23.08 -26.89 0.66
N ASP A 20 23.67 -28.08 0.79
CA ASP A 20 23.42 -28.96 1.92
C ASP A 20 24.16 -28.36 3.13
N GLY A 21 23.43 -27.61 3.95
CA GLY A 21 24.01 -26.79 5.01
C GLY A 21 23.18 -26.79 6.30
N GLN A 22 23.30 -27.90 7.04
CA GLN A 22 23.14 -28.00 8.49
C GLN A 22 21.78 -27.68 9.14
N VAL A 23 21.09 -28.78 9.42
CA VAL A 23 20.37 -29.02 10.67
C VAL A 23 21.28 -28.71 11.87
N ALA A 24 20.98 -27.68 12.66
CA ALA A 24 21.40 -27.59 14.05
C ALA A 24 20.52 -26.60 14.86
N ASN A 25 20.03 -27.13 15.98
CA ASN A 25 19.70 -26.41 17.20
C ASN A 25 18.29 -25.78 17.36
N SER A 26 17.28 -26.65 17.39
CA SER A 26 16.08 -26.43 18.19
C SER A 26 16.43 -26.55 19.69
N GLN A 27 16.87 -25.46 20.32
CA GLN A 27 16.86 -25.34 21.77
C GLN A 27 15.55 -24.71 22.21
N GLY A 28 14.85 -25.44 23.08
CA GLY A 28 13.53 -25.12 23.57
C GLY A 28 13.48 -23.76 24.26
N ILE A 29 12.51 -22.95 23.85
CA ILE A 29 12.04 -21.83 24.64
C ILE A 29 11.25 -22.44 25.80
N GLN A 30 11.93 -22.57 26.94
CA GLN A 30 11.34 -22.93 28.21
C GLN A 30 10.51 -21.73 28.68
N TRP A 31 9.19 -21.89 28.67
CA TRP A 31 8.27 -20.94 29.26
C TRP A 31 8.57 -20.86 30.76
N ILE A 32 9.04 -19.68 31.20
CA ILE A 32 9.12 -19.36 32.62
C ILE A 32 7.70 -19.03 33.06
N GLU A 33 7.05 -20.03 33.65
CA GLU A 33 5.84 -19.86 34.44
C GLU A 33 6.22 -19.35 35.84
N ASP A 34 5.36 -18.47 36.35
CA ASP A 34 5.11 -18.15 37.75
C ASP A 34 6.16 -17.31 38.50
N VAL A 35 5.95 -15.99 38.47
CA VAL A 35 6.29 -15.10 39.57
C VAL A 35 5.01 -14.46 40.09
N ASP A 36 4.49 -15.00 41.18
CA ASP A 36 3.46 -14.37 42.00
C ASP A 36 4.05 -13.10 42.65
N VAL A 37 3.63 -11.93 42.15
CA VAL A 37 3.89 -10.63 42.78
C VAL A 37 2.60 -10.16 43.44
N ASP A 38 2.43 -10.57 44.69
CA ASP A 38 1.54 -9.89 45.63
C ASP A 38 2.26 -8.64 46.18
N ALA A 39 1.64 -7.47 46.07
CA ALA A 39 1.53 -6.43 47.12
C ALA A 39 1.31 -5.03 46.52
N ASP A 40 0.05 -4.62 46.56
CA ASP A 40 -0.46 -3.26 46.77
C ASP A 40 0.59 -2.14 46.90
N THR A 41 0.87 -1.47 45.78
CA THR A 41 1.43 -0.11 45.80
C THR A 41 0.46 0.81 45.07
N SER A 42 -0.45 1.40 45.82
CA SER A 42 -1.34 2.49 45.40
C SER A 42 -0.50 3.75 45.16
N SER A 43 0.28 3.77 44.07
CA SER A 43 0.91 5.01 43.64
C SER A 43 -0.16 5.89 43.01
N SER A 44 -0.42 7.02 43.65
CA SER A 44 -1.21 8.11 43.09
C SER A 44 -0.48 8.59 41.84
N ALA A 45 -0.91 8.07 40.68
CA ALA A 45 -0.44 8.50 39.37
C ALA A 45 -0.88 9.95 39.16
N GLN A 46 -0.08 10.89 39.68
CA GLN A 46 -0.15 12.28 39.25
C GLN A 46 0.21 12.30 37.77
N SER A 47 -0.83 12.48 36.95
CA SER A 47 -0.73 12.56 35.52
C SER A 47 0.34 13.57 35.13
N SER A 48 1.40 13.12 34.43
CA SER A 48 2.49 13.97 33.93
C SER A 48 2.00 15.08 33.00
N LEU A 49 0.76 15.00 32.53
CA LEU A 49 0.07 16.02 31.77
C LEU A 49 -0.31 17.26 32.61
N ALA A 50 -0.23 17.20 33.95
CA ALA A 50 -0.50 18.35 34.81
C ALA A 50 0.57 19.46 34.72
N LEU A 51 1.78 19.16 34.19
CA LEU A 51 2.88 20.12 34.06
C LEU A 51 2.80 21.01 32.82
N TYR A 52 1.79 20.82 31.95
CA TYR A 52 1.64 21.56 30.70
C TYR A 52 0.31 22.35 30.67
N PRO A 53 0.18 23.43 31.47
CA PRO A 53 -1.06 24.20 31.57
C PRO A 53 -1.50 24.85 30.25
N HIS A 54 -0.59 25.04 29.29
CA HIS A 54 -0.91 25.59 27.96
C HIS A 54 -1.51 24.58 26.97
N LEU A 55 -1.53 23.28 27.29
CA LEU A 55 -2.18 22.24 26.49
C LEU A 55 -3.63 21.96 26.90
N ARG A 56 -4.17 22.68 27.89
CA ARG A 56 -5.63 22.75 28.11
C ARG A 56 -6.26 23.56 26.98
N THR A 57 -6.44 22.92 25.83
CA THR A 57 -7.35 23.41 24.81
C THR A 57 -8.72 23.58 25.44
N HIS A 58 -9.24 24.79 25.36
CA HIS A 58 -10.55 25.20 25.84
C HIS A 58 -11.63 24.34 25.18
N TYR A 59 -12.06 23.27 25.85
CA TYR A 59 -13.39 22.73 25.68
C TYR A 59 -14.33 23.60 26.54
N GLU A 60 -14.50 24.86 26.15
CA GLU A 60 -15.69 25.59 26.56
C GLU A 60 -16.79 25.19 25.59
N VAL A 61 -17.65 24.26 26.04
CA VAL A 61 -18.98 24.08 25.48
C VAL A 61 -19.73 25.38 25.73
N SER A 62 -19.54 26.33 24.81
CA SER A 62 -20.37 27.52 24.71
C SER A 62 -21.68 27.08 24.08
N SER A 63 -22.66 26.80 24.94
CA SER A 63 -24.05 26.63 24.57
C SER A 63 -24.57 28.01 24.11
N VAL A 64 -24.34 28.34 22.84
CA VAL A 64 -24.96 29.49 22.20
C VAL A 64 -26.07 28.97 21.31
N GLU A 65 -27.28 29.13 21.79
CA GLU A 65 -28.49 29.10 20.97
C GLU A 65 -28.33 30.17 19.89
N SER A 66 -28.21 29.74 18.64
CA SER A 66 -28.30 30.63 17.48
C SER A 66 -29.19 29.96 16.46
N GLU A 67 -30.46 30.35 16.55
CA GLU A 67 -31.47 30.19 15.53
C GLU A 67 -30.96 30.83 14.23
N THR A 68 -30.58 30.01 13.25
CA THR A 68 -30.55 30.43 11.85
C THR A 68 -31.03 29.30 10.95
N GLN A 69 -32.32 29.40 10.63
CA GLN A 69 -33.00 28.96 9.40
C GLN A 69 -32.35 27.80 8.62
N SER A 70 -32.81 26.60 8.94
CA SER A 70 -32.71 25.41 8.10
C SER A 70 -33.56 25.58 6.84
N ASN A 71 -32.91 25.77 5.70
CA ASN A 71 -33.50 25.53 4.39
C ASN A 71 -33.57 24.01 4.17
N ILE A 72 -34.70 23.43 4.51
CA ILE A 72 -35.02 22.01 4.29
C ILE A 72 -35.31 21.83 2.80
N ILE A 73 -34.35 21.27 2.06
CA ILE A 73 -34.64 20.68 0.74
C ILE A 73 -35.27 19.32 1.04
N SER A 74 -36.59 19.22 0.87
CA SER A 74 -37.30 17.95 0.78
C SER A 74 -36.72 17.13 -0.36
N ILE A 75 -36.04 16.04 -0.03
CA ILE A 75 -35.71 14.98 -0.97
C ILE A 75 -36.78 13.90 -0.79
N ASP A 76 -37.64 13.77 -1.80
CA ASP A 76 -38.67 12.75 -1.91
C ASP A 76 -38.04 11.35 -1.84
N ASP A 77 -38.41 10.60 -0.80
CA ASP A 77 -38.14 9.17 -0.64
C ASP A 77 -39.10 8.38 -1.53
N ARG A 78 -38.61 7.94 -2.69
CA ARG A 78 -39.32 7.00 -3.58
C ARG A 78 -38.48 5.73 -3.71
N PRO A 79 -38.85 4.61 -3.09
CA PRO A 79 -38.19 3.33 -3.32
C PRO A 79 -38.65 2.75 -4.67
N SER A 80 -37.94 3.11 -5.75
CA SER A 80 -38.09 2.43 -7.04
C SER A 80 -37.40 1.07 -6.95
N THR A 81 -38.23 0.03 -6.91
CA THR A 81 -37.80 -1.36 -6.91
C THR A 81 -37.55 -1.77 -8.36
N ASP A 82 -36.40 -1.39 -8.90
CA ASP A 82 -35.98 -1.86 -10.23
C ASP A 82 -35.01 -3.05 -10.07
N PRO A 83 -35.31 -4.22 -10.67
CA PRO A 83 -34.39 -5.34 -10.67
C PRO A 83 -33.20 -5.03 -11.57
N VAL A 84 -32.07 -4.67 -10.97
CA VAL A 84 -30.81 -4.48 -11.69
C VAL A 84 -30.44 -5.81 -12.33
N THR A 85 -30.58 -5.86 -13.65
CA THR A 85 -30.09 -6.94 -14.48
C THR A 85 -28.56 -6.91 -14.41
N LEU A 86 -27.97 -7.94 -13.81
CA LEU A 86 -26.52 -8.16 -13.71
C LEU A 86 -25.92 -8.39 -15.11
N THR A 87 -25.68 -7.31 -15.85
CA THR A 87 -24.95 -7.35 -17.12
C THR A 87 -23.49 -6.96 -16.92
N ASN A 88 -22.67 -7.98 -16.67
CA ASN A 88 -21.27 -8.08 -17.09
C ASN A 88 -20.35 -6.91 -16.66
N ASP A 89 -19.93 -6.94 -15.39
CA ASP A 89 -19.00 -6.02 -14.71
C ASP A 89 -17.53 -6.14 -15.17
N SER A 90 -17.27 -6.05 -16.47
CA SER A 90 -15.87 -5.92 -16.95
C SER A 90 -15.35 -4.48 -16.87
N ARG A 91 -16.22 -3.49 -16.61
CA ARG A 91 -15.85 -2.06 -16.54
C ARG A 91 -15.55 -1.54 -15.14
N GLY A 92 -16.04 -2.20 -14.08
CA GLY A 92 -15.79 -1.77 -12.69
C GLY A 92 -14.32 -1.86 -12.25
N LEU A 93 -13.57 -2.79 -12.83
CA LEU A 93 -12.15 -3.02 -12.53
C LEU A 93 -11.23 -1.90 -13.00
N GLU A 94 -11.51 -1.27 -14.15
CA GLU A 94 -10.65 -0.19 -14.66
C GLU A 94 -10.81 1.10 -13.87
N THR A 95 -11.99 1.34 -13.30
CA THR A 95 -12.20 2.44 -12.38
C THR A 95 -11.51 2.21 -11.05
N ASP A 96 -11.63 1.01 -10.46
CA ASP A 96 -11.10 0.72 -9.11
C ASP A 96 -9.55 0.80 -9.08
N ILE A 97 -8.89 0.35 -10.15
CA ILE A 97 -7.42 0.45 -10.29
C ILE A 97 -6.95 1.91 -10.38
N ARG A 98 -7.72 2.80 -11.01
CA ARG A 98 -7.37 4.24 -11.11
C ARG A 98 -7.55 4.99 -9.80
N PHE A 99 -8.35 4.47 -8.88
CA PHE A 99 -8.55 5.03 -7.54
C PHE A 99 -7.64 4.42 -6.48
N LEU A 100 -6.81 3.44 -6.86
CA LEU A 100 -5.92 2.81 -5.90
C LEU A 100 -4.81 3.78 -5.51
N ASP A 101 -4.92 4.27 -4.27
CA ASP A 101 -3.91 5.17 -3.72
C ASP A 101 -2.64 4.39 -3.34
N LEU A 102 -1.65 4.41 -4.24
CA LEU A 102 -0.32 3.85 -3.98
C LEU A 102 0.49 4.71 -3.00
N LYS A 103 0.05 5.93 -2.65
CA LYS A 103 0.76 6.76 -1.66
C LYS A 103 0.78 6.10 -0.29
N LEU A 104 -0.32 5.44 0.09
CA LEU A 104 -0.38 4.68 1.34
C LEU A 104 0.60 3.51 1.35
N LEU A 105 0.78 2.82 0.22
CA LEU A 105 1.78 1.76 0.08
C LEU A 105 3.20 2.32 0.17
N LYS A 106 3.49 3.42 -0.53
CA LYS A 106 4.79 4.10 -0.44
C LYS A 106 5.09 4.55 0.98
N LEU A 107 4.10 5.09 1.69
CA LEU A 107 4.23 5.48 3.09
C LEU A 107 4.49 4.26 3.98
N ALA A 108 3.73 3.17 3.82
CA ALA A 108 3.93 1.95 4.62
C ALA A 108 5.30 1.31 4.35
N ALA A 109 5.77 1.32 3.11
CA ALA A 109 7.10 0.83 2.76
C ALA A 109 8.21 1.75 3.29
N ALA A 110 8.00 3.06 3.25
CA ALA A 110 8.91 4.04 3.83
C ALA A 110 9.01 3.86 5.34
N THR A 111 7.89 3.69 6.05
CA THR A 111 7.89 3.48 7.51
C THR A 111 8.56 2.16 7.91
N LYS A 112 8.42 1.10 7.11
CA LYS A 112 9.12 -0.18 7.32
C LYS A 112 10.64 -0.06 7.22
N ARG A 113 11.15 0.94 6.48
CA ARG A 113 12.59 1.22 6.33
C ARG A 113 13.13 2.21 7.36
N LEU A 114 12.27 2.80 8.18
CA LEU A 114 12.71 3.67 9.25
C LEU A 114 13.41 2.84 10.31
N ASP A 115 14.59 3.29 10.70
CA ASP A 115 15.32 2.73 11.82
C ASP A 115 14.51 3.03 13.11
N PRO A 116 14.04 2.00 13.85
CA PRO A 116 13.27 2.22 15.07
C PRO A 116 14.08 2.91 16.17
N LEU A 117 15.42 2.98 16.05
CA LEU A 117 16.30 3.68 16.97
C LEU A 117 16.45 5.17 16.61
N LYS A 118 16.07 5.58 15.40
CA LYS A 118 16.12 6.99 14.99
C LYS A 118 14.86 7.72 15.39
N LEU A 119 15.04 8.95 15.87
CA LEU A 119 13.93 9.83 16.22
C LEU A 119 13.47 10.62 15.00
N ILE A 120 12.23 11.11 15.05
CA ILE A 120 11.75 12.08 14.07
C ILE A 120 12.38 13.44 14.40
N CYS A 121 12.88 14.14 13.38
CA CYS A 121 13.52 15.43 13.58
C CYS A 121 12.57 16.42 14.26
N GLN A 122 13.02 16.98 15.39
CA GLN A 122 12.24 17.91 16.21
C GLN A 122 11.75 19.16 15.46
N TYR A 123 12.40 19.53 14.36
CA TYR A 123 12.01 20.70 13.55
C TYR A 123 10.82 20.44 12.64
N GLU A 124 10.44 19.18 12.44
CA GLU A 124 9.30 18.80 11.59
C GLU A 124 7.99 18.65 12.39
N ILE A 125 8.08 18.35 13.70
CA ILE A 125 6.92 18.18 14.59
C ILE A 125 6.76 19.40 15.51
N PRO A 126 5.55 19.96 15.72
CA PRO A 126 4.27 19.67 15.08
C PRO A 126 3.97 20.61 13.88
N GLY A 127 4.93 21.45 13.48
CA GLY A 127 4.68 22.67 12.72
C GLY A 127 5.11 22.69 11.25
N GLY A 128 5.45 21.56 10.65
CA GLY A 128 5.76 21.50 9.21
C GLY A 128 7.02 22.28 8.80
N GLY A 129 7.95 22.51 9.74
CA GLY A 129 9.25 23.06 9.43
C GLY A 129 10.04 22.11 8.53
N THR A 130 10.88 22.67 7.66
CA THR A 130 11.85 21.88 6.90
C THR A 130 13.20 22.00 7.60
N CYS A 131 13.74 20.87 8.06
CA CYS A 131 15.10 20.85 8.56
C CYS A 131 16.05 21.26 7.43
N ARG A 132 16.88 22.28 7.69
CA ARG A 132 17.87 22.78 6.73
C ARG A 132 19.24 22.13 6.90
N ASP A 133 19.39 21.29 7.91
CA ASP A 133 20.63 20.60 8.18
C ASP A 133 20.77 19.38 7.26
N GLY A 134 21.77 19.42 6.38
CA GLY A 134 22.11 18.33 5.48
C GLY A 134 22.75 17.13 6.20
N THR A 135 23.22 17.32 7.44
CA THR A 135 23.88 16.31 8.27
C THR A 135 23.00 15.78 9.40
N CYS A 136 21.72 16.17 9.44
CA CYS A 136 20.80 15.70 10.47
C CYS A 136 20.59 14.17 10.35
N GLU A 137 20.87 13.46 11.44
CA GLU A 137 20.82 11.99 11.50
C GLU A 137 19.40 11.45 11.73
N ASP A 138 18.49 12.32 12.20
CA ASP A 138 17.09 12.04 12.49
C ASP A 138 16.26 11.82 11.20
N ILE A 139 15.08 11.24 11.39
CA ILE A 139 14.14 10.96 10.31
C ILE A 139 13.42 12.26 9.91
N HIS A 140 13.47 12.55 8.61
CA HIS A 140 12.76 13.65 7.97
C HIS A 140 11.56 13.13 7.17
N LEU A 141 10.34 13.32 7.67
CA LEU A 141 9.09 12.98 7.01
C LEU A 141 8.94 13.71 5.68
N SER A 142 9.45 14.95 5.60
CA SER A 142 9.48 15.72 4.36
C SER A 142 10.20 14.97 3.23
N ARG A 143 11.33 14.30 3.53
CA ARG A 143 12.09 13.49 2.55
C ARG A 143 11.38 12.18 2.17
N LEU A 144 10.55 11.64 3.07
CA LEU A 144 9.76 10.44 2.80
C LEU A 144 8.57 10.72 1.87
N ILE A 145 7.96 11.90 1.98
CA ILE A 145 6.76 12.28 1.24
C ILE A 145 7.11 12.96 -0.10
N SER A 146 8.18 13.76 -0.15
CA SER A 146 8.58 14.55 -1.34
C SER A 146 9.31 13.75 -2.43
N SER A 147 9.11 12.43 -2.51
CA SER A 147 9.72 11.56 -3.54
C SER A 147 9.27 11.84 -4.99
N ASP A 148 8.55 12.93 -5.23
CA ASP A 148 8.19 13.40 -6.59
C ASP A 148 9.41 13.96 -7.35
N ASP A 149 10.53 14.19 -6.67
CA ASP A 149 11.81 14.48 -7.32
C ASP A 149 12.31 13.25 -8.08
N GLN A 150 12.25 13.31 -9.41
CA GLN A 150 12.60 12.23 -10.35
C GLN A 150 14.01 11.63 -10.20
N ASN A 151 14.84 12.16 -9.31
CA ASN A 151 16.19 11.68 -9.04
C ASN A 151 16.28 10.72 -7.83
N ALA A 152 15.29 10.71 -6.93
CA ALA A 152 15.18 9.74 -5.83
C ALA A 152 14.44 8.44 -6.24
N MET A 153 14.19 8.30 -7.54
CA MET A 153 13.24 7.37 -8.17
C MET A 153 13.45 5.88 -7.85
N TYR A 154 14.61 5.45 -7.34
CA TYR A 154 14.90 4.04 -7.09
C TYR A 154 15.12 3.68 -5.62
N GLU A 155 15.47 4.64 -4.76
CA GLU A 155 15.83 4.28 -3.38
C GLU A 155 14.61 4.04 -2.48
N ASN A 156 13.46 4.64 -2.77
CA ASN A 156 12.27 4.55 -1.89
C ASN A 156 11.12 3.72 -2.47
N GLU A 157 11.38 2.97 -3.55
CA GLU A 157 10.34 2.16 -4.14
C GLU A 157 10.00 0.96 -3.23
N PRO A 158 8.70 0.70 -2.92
CA PRO A 158 8.28 -0.48 -2.19
C PRO A 158 8.74 -1.76 -2.91
N ASN A 159 9.03 -2.81 -2.14
CA ASN A 159 9.39 -4.09 -2.72
C ASN A 159 8.20 -4.67 -3.51
N ASP A 160 8.48 -5.46 -4.56
CA ASP A 160 7.42 -6.11 -5.36
C ASP A 160 6.59 -7.07 -4.49
N ASP A 161 7.18 -7.64 -3.43
CA ASP A 161 6.52 -8.48 -2.43
C ASP A 161 5.50 -7.68 -1.57
N ASP A 162 5.94 -6.56 -0.98
CA ASP A 162 5.07 -5.67 -0.19
C ASP A 162 3.95 -5.10 -1.07
N THR A 163 4.27 -4.77 -2.33
CA THR A 163 3.30 -4.29 -3.31
C THR A 163 2.27 -5.37 -3.63
N ALA A 164 2.69 -6.59 -3.91
CA ALA A 164 1.79 -7.69 -4.21
C ALA A 164 0.85 -8.02 -3.06
N GLU A 165 1.36 -8.03 -1.82
CA GLU A 165 0.56 -8.23 -0.62
C GLU A 165 -0.46 -7.10 -0.41
N TYR A 166 -0.03 -5.84 -0.56
CA TYR A 166 -0.92 -4.69 -0.48
C TYR A 166 -2.04 -4.76 -1.52
N LEU A 167 -1.70 -5.03 -2.78
CA LEU A 167 -2.66 -5.16 -3.88
C LEU A 167 -3.66 -6.31 -3.61
N PHE A 168 -3.17 -7.46 -3.16
CA PHE A 168 -4.03 -8.61 -2.83
C PHE A 168 -5.03 -8.28 -1.70
N ASN A 169 -4.59 -7.55 -0.68
CA ASN A 169 -5.42 -7.17 0.46
C ASN A 169 -6.42 -6.06 0.13
N LYS A 170 -6.04 -5.09 -0.73
CA LYS A 170 -6.86 -3.93 -1.08
C LYS A 170 -7.83 -4.16 -2.23
N LEU A 171 -7.53 -5.10 -3.13
CA LEU A 171 -8.34 -5.36 -4.32
C LEU A 171 -9.04 -6.72 -4.17
N PRO A 172 -10.21 -6.78 -3.50
CA PRO A 172 -10.91 -8.05 -3.24
C PRO A 172 -11.33 -8.76 -4.52
N HIS A 173 -11.50 -8.03 -5.62
CA HIS A 173 -11.81 -8.57 -6.94
C HIS A 173 -10.62 -9.30 -7.59
N LEU A 174 -9.38 -9.02 -7.17
CA LEU A 174 -8.20 -9.78 -7.62
C LEU A 174 -8.05 -11.11 -6.90
N ARG A 175 -8.95 -11.48 -5.98
CA ARG A 175 -8.93 -12.82 -5.35
C ARG A 175 -9.12 -13.94 -6.37
N ASP A 176 -9.76 -13.65 -7.49
CA ASP A 176 -9.85 -14.57 -8.64
C ASP A 176 -8.48 -14.86 -9.27
N VAL A 177 -7.50 -13.97 -9.08
CA VAL A 177 -6.10 -14.14 -9.49
C VAL A 177 -5.35 -15.10 -8.55
N LYS A 178 -6.05 -15.75 -7.60
CA LYS A 178 -5.65 -16.91 -6.79
C LYS A 178 -4.51 -16.72 -5.77
N SER A 179 -3.62 -15.74 -5.90
CA SER A 179 -2.60 -15.45 -4.86
C SER A 179 -1.84 -14.14 -5.09
N ALA A 180 -1.34 -13.55 -4.00
CA ALA A 180 -0.33 -12.49 -4.05
C ALA A 180 0.92 -12.89 -4.86
N GLY A 181 1.30 -14.17 -4.83
CA GLY A 181 2.44 -14.68 -5.62
C GLY A 181 2.31 -14.47 -7.13
N ARG A 182 1.09 -14.55 -7.69
CA ARG A 182 0.87 -14.25 -9.13
C ARG A 182 1.00 -12.76 -9.44
N ILE A 183 0.56 -11.91 -8.52
CA ILE A 183 0.72 -10.45 -8.64
C ILE A 183 2.21 -10.09 -8.60
N LYS A 184 2.96 -10.67 -7.65
CA LYS A 184 4.42 -10.51 -7.54
C LYS A 184 5.14 -10.93 -8.82
N ALA A 185 4.85 -12.13 -9.34
CA ALA A 185 5.48 -12.61 -10.57
C ALA A 185 5.23 -11.67 -11.76
N ALA A 186 4.02 -11.12 -11.88
CA ALA A 186 3.70 -10.14 -12.93
C ALA A 186 4.45 -8.81 -12.74
N LEU A 187 4.63 -8.34 -11.50
CA LEU A 187 5.44 -7.14 -11.19
C LEU A 187 6.92 -7.34 -11.52
N GLU A 188 7.48 -8.51 -11.17
CA GLU A 188 8.85 -8.90 -11.47
C GLU A 188 9.08 -8.99 -12.99
N GLU A 189 8.12 -9.55 -13.74
CA GLU A 189 8.17 -9.59 -15.20
C GLU A 189 8.19 -8.18 -15.80
N MET A 190 7.37 -7.25 -15.28
CA MET A 190 7.37 -5.85 -15.75
C MET A 190 8.70 -5.13 -15.43
N ARG A 191 9.40 -5.53 -14.36
CA ARG A 191 10.71 -4.97 -13.99
C ARG A 191 11.83 -5.37 -14.95
N LEU A 192 11.70 -6.51 -15.63
CA LEU A 192 12.66 -6.96 -16.64
C LEU A 192 12.51 -6.22 -17.97
N GLN A 193 11.44 -5.45 -18.17
CA GLN A 193 11.26 -4.70 -19.41
C GLN A 193 12.26 -3.52 -19.47
N PRO A 194 12.91 -3.28 -20.63
CA PRO A 194 13.98 -2.30 -20.77
C PRO A 194 13.53 -0.83 -20.67
N LEU A 195 12.24 -0.59 -20.46
CA LEU A 195 11.68 0.75 -20.31
C LEU A 195 11.73 1.14 -18.83
N ARG A 196 12.28 2.32 -18.52
CA ARG A 196 12.13 2.91 -17.19
C ARG A 196 10.66 3.23 -16.96
N MET A 197 9.97 2.37 -16.23
CA MET A 197 8.59 2.55 -15.83
C MET A 197 8.52 2.97 -14.36
N THR A 198 7.53 3.81 -14.03
CA THR A 198 7.18 4.12 -12.65
C THR A 198 6.52 2.91 -11.98
N LEU A 199 6.50 2.88 -10.65
CA LEU A 199 5.78 1.85 -9.90
C LEU A 199 4.31 1.77 -10.35
N GLU A 200 3.67 2.92 -10.50
CA GLU A 200 2.27 3.05 -10.94
C GLU A 200 2.05 2.36 -12.29
N ASP A 201 2.93 2.63 -13.26
CA ASP A 201 2.85 2.04 -14.60
C ASP A 201 3.11 0.53 -14.55
N ARG A 202 4.08 0.08 -13.73
CA ARG A 202 4.38 -1.35 -13.54
C ARG A 202 3.19 -2.09 -12.95
N VAL A 203 2.58 -1.54 -11.90
CA VAL A 203 1.38 -2.09 -11.26
C VAL A 203 0.24 -2.15 -12.25
N MET A 204 -0.02 -1.07 -12.98
CA MET A 204 -1.11 -1.01 -13.95
C MET A 204 -0.96 -2.05 -15.06
N ARG A 205 0.25 -2.22 -15.60
CA ARG A 205 0.52 -3.24 -16.63
C ARG A 205 0.47 -4.66 -16.06
N ALA A 206 1.05 -4.89 -14.89
CA ALA A 206 1.00 -6.19 -14.23
C ALA A 206 -0.46 -6.64 -13.99
N LEU A 207 -1.31 -5.73 -13.50
CA LEU A 207 -2.73 -6.00 -13.32
C LEU A 207 -3.46 -6.24 -14.65
N ALA A 208 -3.07 -5.56 -15.73
CA ALA A 208 -3.63 -5.81 -17.06
C ALA A 208 -3.30 -7.21 -17.60
N VAL A 209 -2.09 -7.73 -17.32
CA VAL A 209 -1.68 -9.10 -17.68
C VAL A 209 -2.47 -10.15 -16.90
N LEU A 210 -2.81 -9.85 -15.65
CA LEU A 210 -3.57 -10.76 -14.79
C LEU A 210 -5.06 -10.81 -15.10
N LYS A 211 -5.59 -9.89 -15.92
CA LYS A 211 -7.00 -9.92 -16.33
C LYS A 211 -7.27 -11.21 -17.13
N PRO A 212 -8.37 -11.93 -16.86
CA PRO A 212 -8.77 -13.06 -17.67
C PRO A 212 -8.89 -12.64 -19.14
N PRO A 213 -8.51 -13.51 -20.10
CA PRO A 213 -8.79 -13.24 -21.50
C PRO A 213 -10.30 -13.03 -21.67
N PRO A 214 -10.74 -12.11 -22.55
CA PRO A 214 -12.15 -11.90 -22.80
C PRO A 214 -12.79 -13.22 -23.21
N PRO A 215 -14.03 -13.50 -22.75
CA PRO A 215 -14.72 -14.71 -23.14
C PRO A 215 -14.80 -14.77 -24.68
N PRO A 216 -14.59 -15.96 -25.28
CA PRO A 216 -14.68 -16.09 -26.73
C PRO A 216 -16.05 -15.59 -27.21
N PRO A 217 -16.12 -14.94 -28.38
CA PRO A 217 -17.39 -14.45 -28.90
C PRO A 217 -18.38 -15.61 -29.00
N PRO A 218 -19.66 -15.39 -28.66
CA PRO A 218 -20.67 -16.44 -28.77
C PRO A 218 -20.69 -16.97 -30.22
N PRO A 219 -20.86 -18.29 -30.42
CA PRO A 219 -20.89 -18.87 -31.75
C PRO A 219 -21.97 -18.17 -32.57
N GLN A 220 -21.56 -17.58 -33.71
CA GLN A 220 -22.50 -16.90 -34.60
C GLN A 220 -23.52 -17.93 -35.07
N ARG A 221 -24.77 -17.78 -34.62
CA ARG A 221 -25.87 -18.58 -35.16
C ARG A 221 -26.07 -18.13 -36.60
N HIS A 222 -25.56 -18.91 -37.54
CA HIS A 222 -25.90 -18.76 -38.95
C HIS A 222 -27.40 -18.99 -39.09
N THR A 223 -28.17 -17.89 -39.19
CA THR A 223 -29.56 -17.95 -39.60
C THR A 223 -29.57 -18.44 -41.05
N ALA A 224 -30.19 -19.59 -41.27
CA ALA A 224 -30.38 -20.12 -42.62
C ALA A 224 -31.16 -19.09 -43.46
N PRO A 225 -30.76 -18.85 -44.72
CA PRO A 225 -31.55 -18.03 -45.64
C PRO A 225 -32.90 -18.69 -45.92
N GLU A 226 -33.97 -17.90 -45.85
CA GLU A 226 -35.36 -18.28 -46.11
C GLU A 226 -35.66 -18.35 -47.62
#